data_AF-A0A2E6ZUZ2-F1
#
_entry.id   AF-A0A2E6ZUZ2-F1
#
_cell.length_a   1.000
_cell.length_b   1.000
_cell.length_c   1.000
_cell.angle_alpha   90.00
_cell.angle_beta   90.00
_cell.angle_gamma   90.00
#
_symmetry.space_group_name_H-M   'P 1'
#
loop_
_entity.id
_entity.type
_entity.pdbx_description
1 polymer ?
#
loop_
_entity_poly.entity_id
_entity_poly.type
_entity_poly.pdbx_seq_one_letter_code
_entity_poly.pdbx_strand_id
1 'polypeptide(L)'
;MISLRPTRQISAFTIAAVLSIGSATAQNIVTRGTRLGGSPAIGLDEAVEQADQYADRLLTLEGEVKRVCQVKGCWMELVRPGDDRGIRVTFRDYAFFVPTDSAGQRARLEGRLETNVFSKADADHLIAEGVALTRNPDGTATEVSFVAQGVELHQ
;
A
#
# COMPACT_ATOMS: atom_id res chain seq x y z
N MET A 1 -75.64 36.49 -14.45
CA MET A 1 -74.49 35.58 -14.59
C MET A 1 -73.31 36.20 -13.86
N ILE A 2 -72.87 35.55 -12.79
CA ILE A 2 -71.80 35.98 -11.88
C ILE A 2 -70.50 35.38 -12.43
N SER A 3 -69.52 36.21 -12.81
CA SER A 3 -68.16 35.72 -13.12
C SER A 3 -67.14 36.38 -12.19
N LEU A 4 -66.90 35.66 -11.10
CA LEU A 4 -65.63 35.52 -10.37
C LEU A 4 -64.46 35.31 -11.39
N ARG A 5 -63.18 35.63 -11.22
CA ARG A 5 -62.24 35.56 -10.08
C ARG A 5 -60.82 36.02 -10.59
N PRO A 6 -59.71 35.94 -9.81
CA PRO A 6 -58.75 37.03 -9.66
C PRO A 6 -57.33 36.73 -10.20
N THR A 7 -56.52 37.79 -10.20
CA THR A 7 -55.07 37.93 -9.93
C THR A 7 -54.15 36.71 -10.13
N ARG A 8 -53.14 36.88 -10.99
CA ARG A 8 -51.87 36.13 -10.92
C ARG A 8 -50.70 37.11 -10.85
N GLN A 9 -50.23 37.35 -9.62
CA GLN A 9 -48.93 37.97 -9.36
C GLN A 9 -47.83 36.98 -9.74
N ILE A 10 -46.93 37.40 -10.62
CA ILE A 10 -45.75 36.66 -11.04
C ILE A 10 -44.64 37.02 -10.06
N SER A 11 -44.33 36.11 -9.12
CA SER A 11 -43.17 36.26 -8.24
C SER A 11 -41.91 35.83 -8.99
N ALA A 12 -41.01 36.77 -9.24
CA ALA A 12 -39.68 36.51 -9.78
C ALA A 12 -38.80 35.88 -8.68
N PHE A 13 -38.48 34.59 -8.83
CA PHE A 13 -37.49 33.90 -8.02
C PHE A 13 -36.10 34.14 -8.63
N THR A 14 -35.31 35.01 -8.00
CA THR A 14 -33.91 35.23 -8.35
C THR A 14 -33.08 34.06 -7.83
N ILE A 15 -32.57 33.22 -8.73
CA ILE A 15 -31.70 32.09 -8.42
C ILE A 15 -30.29 32.65 -8.17
N ALA A 16 -29.85 32.73 -6.92
CA ALA A 16 -28.47 33.02 -6.57
C ALA A 16 -27.61 31.76 -6.76
N ALA A 17 -26.83 31.72 -7.83
CA ALA A 17 -25.85 30.66 -8.07
C ALA A 17 -24.66 30.82 -7.11
N VAL A 18 -24.61 29.99 -6.07
CA VAL A 18 -23.46 29.88 -5.17
C VAL A 18 -22.37 29.06 -5.88
N LEU A 19 -21.33 29.73 -6.37
CA LEU A 19 -20.11 29.07 -6.84
C LEU A 19 -19.32 28.55 -5.63
N SER A 20 -19.45 27.27 -5.33
CA SER A 20 -18.57 26.59 -4.37
C SER A 20 -17.22 26.31 -5.02
N ILE A 21 -16.18 27.05 -4.61
CA ILE A 21 -14.79 26.76 -4.98
C ILE A 21 -14.35 25.54 -4.15
N GLY A 22 -14.27 24.37 -4.80
CA GLY A 22 -13.68 23.18 -4.19
C GLY A 22 -12.16 23.29 -4.22
N SER A 23 -11.52 23.37 -3.04
CA SER A 23 -10.06 23.25 -2.93
C SER A 23 -9.64 21.81 -3.21
N ALA A 24 -8.95 21.59 -4.33
CA ALA A 24 -8.21 20.34 -4.56
C ALA A 24 -6.92 20.38 -3.73
N THR A 25 -6.81 19.52 -2.72
CA THR A 25 -5.55 19.32 -2.02
C THR A 25 -4.58 18.59 -2.94
N ALA A 26 -3.42 19.18 -3.22
CA ALA A 26 -2.34 18.47 -3.89
C ALA A 26 -1.83 17.38 -2.95
N GLN A 27 -2.05 16.11 -3.28
CA GLN A 27 -1.46 15.00 -2.53
C GLN A 27 0.04 14.97 -2.80
N ASN A 28 0.85 15.11 -1.74
CA ASN A 28 2.30 15.02 -1.86
C ASN A 28 2.68 13.54 -2.03
N ILE A 29 3.25 13.21 -3.18
CA ILE A 29 3.74 11.86 -3.48
C ILE A 29 5.26 11.87 -3.34
N VAL A 30 5.78 11.00 -2.47
CA VAL A 30 7.23 10.77 -2.33
C VAL A 30 7.61 9.56 -3.15
N THR A 31 8.40 9.76 -4.21
CA THR A 31 8.90 8.66 -5.05
C THR A 31 10.33 8.26 -4.67
N ARG A 32 10.62 6.95 -4.70
CA ARG A 32 11.97 6.38 -4.52
C ARG A 32 12.21 5.25 -5.52
N GLY A 33 13.47 5.04 -5.88
CA GLY A 33 13.86 4.01 -6.86
C GLY A 33 13.42 4.37 -8.27
N THR A 34 13.11 3.34 -9.06
CA THR A 34 12.64 3.47 -10.44
C THR A 34 11.21 3.97 -10.47
N ARG A 35 10.84 4.72 -11.50
CA ARG A 35 9.43 5.06 -11.76
C ARG A 35 8.61 3.78 -11.91
N LEU A 36 7.47 3.71 -11.22
CA LEU A 36 6.58 2.56 -11.32
C LEU A 36 6.09 2.38 -12.76
N GLY A 37 6.09 1.14 -13.24
CA GLY A 37 5.55 0.76 -14.53
C GLY A 37 4.07 0.37 -14.48
N GLY A 38 3.66 -0.40 -15.48
CA GLY A 38 2.32 -0.97 -15.62
C GLY A 38 2.25 -2.45 -15.25
N SER A 39 3.09 -2.91 -14.31
CA SER A 39 3.12 -4.31 -13.89
C SER A 39 1.78 -4.74 -13.29
N PRO A 40 1.37 -6.01 -13.46
CA PRO A 40 0.13 -6.52 -12.87
C PRO A 40 0.08 -6.27 -11.37
N ALA A 41 -1.04 -5.73 -10.88
CA ALA A 41 -1.29 -5.57 -9.46
C ALA A 41 -1.92 -6.85 -8.90
N ILE A 42 -1.41 -7.33 -7.77
CA ILE A 42 -1.96 -8.48 -7.03
C ILE A 42 -2.22 -8.08 -5.57
N GLY A 43 -3.11 -8.82 -4.90
CA GLY A 43 -3.39 -8.61 -3.48
C GLY A 43 -2.23 -9.06 -2.58
N LEU A 44 -2.10 -8.48 -1.38
CA LEU A 44 -1.06 -8.89 -0.42
C LEU A 44 -1.23 -10.33 0.05
N ASP A 45 -2.47 -10.81 0.26
CA ASP A 45 -2.74 -12.20 0.64
C ASP A 45 -2.28 -13.16 -0.48
N GLU A 46 -2.65 -12.84 -1.72
CA GLU A 46 -2.24 -13.60 -2.90
C GLU A 46 -0.71 -13.61 -3.07
N ALA A 47 -0.06 -12.47 -2.83
CA ALA A 47 1.39 -12.36 -2.89
C ALA A 47 2.09 -13.30 -1.88
N VAL A 48 1.53 -13.46 -0.68
CA VAL A 48 2.08 -14.33 0.38
C VAL A 48 1.72 -15.80 0.13
N GLU A 49 0.49 -16.10 -0.28
CA GLU A 49 -0.01 -17.48 -0.42
C GLU A 49 0.43 -18.15 -1.73
N GLN A 50 0.68 -17.36 -2.79
CA GLN A 50 0.92 -17.86 -4.15
C GLN A 50 2.25 -17.37 -4.74
N ALA A 51 3.23 -17.02 -3.90
CA ALA A 51 4.50 -16.45 -4.32
C ALA A 51 5.20 -17.24 -5.44
N ASP A 52 5.16 -18.57 -5.38
CA ASP A 52 5.79 -19.46 -6.36
C ASP A 52 5.19 -19.31 -7.78
N GLN A 53 3.91 -18.93 -7.90
CA GLN A 53 3.28 -18.71 -9.21
C GLN A 53 3.77 -17.43 -9.90
N TYR A 54 4.35 -16.54 -9.11
CA TYR A 54 4.82 -15.22 -9.51
C TYR A 54 6.34 -15.06 -9.44
N ALA A 55 7.06 -16.17 -9.23
CA ALA A 55 8.52 -16.20 -9.21
C ALA A 55 9.08 -15.46 -10.45
N ASP A 56 10.05 -14.58 -10.22
CA ASP A 56 10.71 -13.76 -11.24
C ASP A 56 9.77 -12.89 -12.10
N ARG A 57 8.54 -12.62 -11.66
CA ARG A 57 7.66 -11.64 -12.30
C ARG A 57 7.79 -10.29 -11.61
N LEU A 58 7.60 -9.24 -12.41
CA LEU A 58 7.47 -7.89 -11.89
C LEU A 58 6.00 -7.66 -11.57
N LEU A 59 5.73 -7.19 -10.36
CA LEU A 59 4.40 -7.04 -9.81
C LEU A 59 4.24 -5.66 -9.16
N THR A 60 3.00 -5.21 -9.09
CA THR A 60 2.60 -4.04 -8.30
C THR A 60 1.92 -4.49 -7.01
N LEU A 61 2.35 -3.96 -5.88
CA LEU A 61 1.66 -4.12 -4.59
C LEU A 61 1.23 -2.76 -4.05
N GLU A 62 0.07 -2.73 -3.39
CA GLU A 62 -0.48 -1.54 -2.73
C GLU A 62 -0.90 -1.87 -1.30
N GLY A 63 -0.70 -0.92 -0.39
CA GLY A 63 -1.07 -1.10 1.01
C GLY A 63 -0.76 0.14 1.86
N GLU A 64 -0.75 -0.06 3.18
CA GLU A 64 -0.35 0.94 4.17
C GLU A 64 0.98 0.52 4.79
N VAL A 65 1.89 1.48 5.02
CA VAL A 65 3.14 1.21 5.72
C VAL A 65 2.86 1.07 7.21
N LYS A 66 2.91 -0.16 7.75
CA LYS A 66 2.72 -0.42 9.18
C LYS A 66 3.97 -0.08 9.99
N ARG A 67 5.12 -0.51 9.48
CA ARG A 67 6.43 -0.35 10.13
C ARG A 67 7.48 0.03 9.12
N VAL A 68 8.49 0.75 9.57
CA VAL A 68 9.67 1.09 8.79
C VAL A 68 10.91 1.02 9.68
N CYS A 69 12.02 0.60 9.11
CA CYS A 69 13.30 0.59 9.79
C CYS A 69 13.66 2.00 10.29
N GLN A 70 13.64 2.20 11.61
CA GLN A 70 13.92 3.52 12.22
C GLN A 70 15.39 3.96 12.12
N VAL A 71 16.31 3.04 11.79
CA VAL A 71 17.73 3.38 11.65
C VAL A 71 17.96 4.27 10.41
N LYS A 72 17.35 3.90 9.28
CA LYS A 72 17.62 4.54 7.98
C LYS A 72 16.58 4.27 6.89
N GLY A 73 15.46 3.62 7.22
CA GLY A 73 14.39 3.33 6.27
C GLY A 73 14.77 2.31 5.20
N CYS A 74 15.64 1.34 5.51
CA CYS A 74 16.10 0.33 4.55
C CYS A 74 15.17 -0.86 4.33
N TRP A 75 14.10 -0.96 5.12
CA TRP A 75 13.00 -1.91 4.92
C TRP A 75 11.72 -1.30 5.50
N MET A 76 10.58 -1.78 5.05
CA MET A 76 9.28 -1.47 5.61
C MET A 76 8.36 -2.69 5.60
N GLU A 77 7.25 -2.62 6.33
CA GLU A 77 6.21 -3.63 6.35
C GLU A 77 4.96 -3.03 5.74
N LEU A 78 4.45 -3.67 4.69
CA LEU A 78 3.25 -3.25 3.98
C LEU A 78 2.08 -4.13 4.40
N VAL A 79 1.01 -3.53 4.91
CA VAL A 79 -0.21 -4.23 5.33
C VAL A 79 -1.39 -3.82 4.45
N ARG A 80 -2.44 -4.63 4.46
CA ARG A 80 -3.74 -4.16 3.97
C ARG A 80 -4.29 -3.13 4.97
N PRO A 81 -5.01 -2.09 4.50
CA PRO A 81 -5.63 -1.14 5.41
C PRO A 81 -6.52 -1.84 6.45
N GLY A 82 -6.22 -1.60 7.74
CA GLY A 82 -6.95 -2.21 8.86
C GLY A 82 -6.55 -3.64 9.23
N ASP A 83 -5.50 -4.20 8.62
CA ASP A 83 -4.96 -5.53 8.95
C ASP A 83 -3.66 -5.42 9.77
N ASP A 84 -3.31 -6.51 10.46
CA ASP A 84 -2.07 -6.61 11.24
C ASP A 84 -1.02 -7.50 10.58
N ARG A 85 -1.42 -8.34 9.61
CA ARG A 85 -0.47 -9.15 8.84
C ARG A 85 -0.03 -8.39 7.59
N GLY A 86 1.28 -8.34 7.39
CA GLY A 86 1.88 -7.64 6.26
C GLY A 86 2.96 -8.45 5.58
N ILE A 87 3.46 -7.90 4.48
CA ILE A 87 4.63 -8.38 3.76
C ILE A 87 5.82 -7.48 4.06
N ARG A 88 6.98 -8.09 4.33
CA ARG A 88 8.22 -7.34 4.47
C ARG A 88 8.69 -6.88 3.10
N VAL A 89 8.97 -5.58 3.00
CA VAL A 89 9.48 -4.93 1.80
C VAL A 89 10.92 -4.49 2.01
N THR A 90 11.79 -4.88 1.11
CA THR A 90 13.17 -4.39 1.00
C THR A 90 13.35 -3.69 -0.34
N PHE A 91 14.49 -3.01 -0.52
CA PHE A 91 14.75 -2.23 -1.73
C PHE A 91 15.89 -2.86 -2.51
N ARG A 92 15.65 -3.08 -3.82
CA ARG A 92 16.57 -3.75 -4.75
C ARG A 92 17.98 -3.16 -4.63
N ASP A 93 18.96 -4.04 -4.50
CA ASP A 93 20.39 -3.73 -4.42
C ASP A 93 20.75 -2.70 -3.34
N TYR A 94 19.88 -2.53 -2.34
CA TYR A 94 20.03 -1.53 -1.30
C TYR A 94 20.17 -0.09 -1.87
N ALA A 95 19.57 0.14 -3.05
CA ALA A 95 19.82 1.33 -3.88
C ALA A 95 19.17 2.62 -3.36
N PHE A 96 18.14 2.51 -2.52
CA PHE A 96 17.41 3.65 -1.96
C PHE A 96 16.71 3.28 -0.65
N PHE A 97 16.32 4.30 0.11
CA PHE A 97 15.56 4.16 1.37
C PHE A 97 14.32 5.04 1.36
N VAL A 98 13.34 4.64 2.16
CA VAL A 98 12.12 5.43 2.43
C VAL A 98 12.31 6.31 3.67
N PRO A 99 11.55 7.41 3.83
CA PRO A 99 11.54 8.19 5.07
C PRO A 99 11.22 7.32 6.31
N THR A 100 11.89 7.57 7.43
CA THR A 100 11.68 6.79 8.67
C THR A 100 10.34 7.09 9.36
N ASP A 101 9.67 8.14 8.94
CA ASP A 101 8.33 8.57 9.35
C ASP A 101 7.24 8.13 8.34
N SER A 102 7.54 7.15 7.49
CA SER A 102 6.57 6.66 6.49
C SER A 102 5.40 5.85 7.06
N ALA A 103 5.42 5.51 8.35
CA ALA A 103 4.35 4.73 8.96
C ALA A 103 2.99 5.45 8.84
N GLY A 104 1.95 4.72 8.46
CA GLY A 104 0.61 5.24 8.19
C GLY A 104 0.41 5.80 6.78
N GLN A 105 1.47 5.98 5.98
CA GLN A 105 1.31 6.41 4.59
C GLN A 105 0.81 5.27 3.71
N ARG A 106 0.00 5.59 2.70
CA ARG A 106 -0.35 4.62 1.66
C ARG A 106 0.85 4.47 0.74
N ALA A 107 1.15 3.24 0.33
CA ALA A 107 2.29 2.96 -0.53
C ALA A 107 1.87 2.13 -1.75
N ARG A 108 2.47 2.46 -2.89
CA ARG A 108 2.41 1.70 -4.13
C ARG A 108 3.83 1.32 -4.54
N LEU A 109 4.04 0.04 -4.79
CA LEU A 109 5.37 -0.54 -5.00
C LEU A 109 5.38 -1.33 -6.29
N GLU A 110 6.50 -1.31 -7.00
CA GLU A 110 6.76 -2.25 -8.06
C GLU A 110 8.04 -3.03 -7.73
N GLY A 111 8.03 -4.34 -7.96
CA GLY A 111 9.08 -5.23 -7.48
C GLY A 111 8.81 -6.69 -7.75
N ARG A 112 9.54 -7.56 -7.04
CA ARG A 112 9.45 -9.02 -7.18
C ARG A 112 9.26 -9.67 -5.82
N LEU A 113 8.57 -10.81 -5.80
CA LEU A 113 8.49 -11.65 -4.61
C LEU A 113 9.77 -12.46 -4.45
N GLU A 114 10.18 -12.65 -3.21
CA GLU A 114 11.34 -13.45 -2.81
C GLU A 114 10.96 -14.35 -1.64
N THR A 115 11.21 -15.64 -1.81
CA THR A 115 10.94 -16.69 -0.83
C THR A 115 12.24 -17.05 -0.11
N ASN A 116 12.37 -16.64 1.14
CA ASN A 116 13.52 -16.95 1.98
C ASN A 116 13.26 -18.23 2.78
N VAL A 117 14.21 -19.16 2.79
CA VAL A 117 14.14 -20.39 3.58
C VAL A 117 15.17 -20.35 4.68
N PHE A 118 14.72 -20.54 5.91
CA PHE A 118 15.54 -20.58 7.12
C PHE A 118 15.69 -22.01 7.61
N SER A 119 16.88 -22.33 8.12
CA SER A 119 17.09 -23.61 8.81
C SER A 119 16.20 -23.71 10.05
N LYS A 120 16.00 -24.92 10.56
CA LYS A 120 15.21 -25.11 11.79
C LYS A 120 15.71 -24.27 12.95
N ALA A 121 17.03 -24.25 13.17
CA ALA A 121 17.65 -23.51 14.26
C ALA A 121 17.46 -22.00 14.10
N ASP A 122 17.64 -21.47 12.89
CA ASP A 122 17.46 -20.05 12.61
C ASP A 122 15.98 -19.65 12.73
N ALA A 123 15.08 -20.47 12.21
CA ALA A 123 13.65 -20.26 12.33
C ALA A 123 13.19 -20.25 13.79
N ASP A 124 13.66 -21.19 14.62
CA ASP A 124 13.32 -21.24 16.04
C ASP A 124 13.81 -19.98 16.77
N HIS A 125 15.01 -19.48 16.44
CA HIS A 125 15.55 -18.24 16.99
C HIS A 125 14.72 -17.01 16.56
N LEU A 126 14.47 -16.85 15.26
CA LEU A 126 13.72 -15.72 14.70
C LEU A 126 12.27 -15.67 15.19
N ILE A 127 11.60 -16.82 15.29
CA ILE A 127 10.24 -16.91 15.84
C ILE A 127 10.22 -16.53 17.33
N ALA A 128 11.22 -16.94 18.11
CA ALA A 128 11.35 -16.54 19.52
C ALA A 128 11.58 -15.01 19.67
N GLU A 129 12.16 -14.36 18.67
CA GLU A 129 12.28 -12.90 18.58
C GLU A 129 11.03 -12.20 18.03
N GLY A 130 9.99 -12.96 17.65
CA GLY A 130 8.71 -12.44 17.18
C GLY A 130 8.63 -12.19 15.67
N VAL A 131 9.55 -12.76 14.88
CA VAL A 131 9.46 -12.72 13.41
C VAL A 131 8.38 -13.70 12.94
N ALA A 132 7.47 -13.23 12.10
CA ALA A 132 6.44 -14.06 11.49
C ALA A 132 7.04 -14.90 10.35
N LEU A 133 7.20 -16.21 10.58
CA LEU A 133 7.67 -17.19 9.60
C LEU A 133 6.64 -18.33 9.45
N THR A 134 6.54 -18.91 8.26
CA THR A 134 5.71 -20.09 8.00
C THR A 134 6.52 -21.36 8.21
N ARG A 135 6.16 -22.18 9.21
CA ARG A 135 6.89 -23.42 9.53
C ARG A 135 6.57 -24.51 8.50
N ASN A 136 7.62 -25.10 7.92
CA ASN A 136 7.53 -26.23 7.00
C ASN A 136 7.51 -27.58 7.78
N PRO A 137 6.97 -28.67 7.17
CA PRO A 137 6.90 -29.98 7.82
C PRO A 137 8.26 -30.59 8.20
N ASP A 138 9.33 -30.25 7.49
CA ASP A 138 10.70 -30.69 7.76
C ASP A 138 11.39 -29.89 8.89
N GLY A 139 10.71 -28.89 9.44
CA GLY A 139 11.20 -28.01 10.49
C GLY A 139 11.93 -26.77 9.99
N THR A 140 12.16 -26.59 8.69
CA THR A 140 12.59 -25.29 8.13
C THR A 140 11.44 -24.28 8.22
N ALA A 141 11.70 -23.00 7.97
CA ALA A 141 10.62 -22.02 7.85
C ALA A 141 10.84 -21.07 6.67
N THR A 142 9.73 -20.57 6.13
CA THR A 142 9.71 -19.73 4.95
C THR A 142 9.20 -18.32 5.29
N GLU A 143 9.84 -17.30 4.73
CA GLU A 143 9.35 -15.91 4.68
C GLU A 143 9.15 -15.50 3.22
N VAL A 144 7.96 -15.04 2.89
CA VAL A 144 7.72 -14.33 1.62
C VAL A 144 7.95 -12.84 1.86
N SER A 145 8.83 -12.26 1.06
CA SER A 145 9.16 -10.83 1.09
C SER A 145 9.02 -10.22 -0.30
N PHE A 146 9.03 -8.90 -0.37
CA PHE A 146 8.94 -8.16 -1.62
C PHE A 146 10.14 -7.24 -1.81
N VAL A 147 10.88 -7.44 -2.90
CA VAL A 147 12.03 -6.61 -3.27
C VAL A 147 11.57 -5.53 -4.24
N ALA A 148 11.31 -4.34 -3.70
CA ALA A 148 10.85 -3.21 -4.47
C ALA A 148 11.99 -2.57 -5.28
N GLN A 149 11.74 -2.33 -6.56
CA GLN A 149 12.60 -1.52 -7.44
C GLN A 149 12.17 -0.06 -7.49
N GLY A 150 10.91 0.23 -7.11
CA GLY A 150 10.32 1.55 -7.06
C GLY A 150 9.23 1.64 -6.00
N VAL A 151 9.06 2.81 -5.41
CA VAL A 151 8.10 3.11 -4.35
C VAL A 151 7.50 4.49 -4.55
N GLU A 152 6.19 4.59 -4.42
CA GLU A 152 5.43 5.82 -4.25
C GLU A 152 4.75 5.80 -2.87
N LEU A 153 5.00 6.82 -2.05
CA LEU A 153 4.31 7.03 -0.79
C LEU A 153 3.36 8.21 -0.92
N HIS A 154 2.13 8.04 -0.45
CA HIS A 154 1.05 9.01 -0.54
C HIS A 154 0.68 9.48 0.86
N GLN A 155 0.82 10.79 1.08
CA GLN A 155 0.54 11.50 2.33
C GLN A 155 -0.89 12.03 2.38
#